data_AF-A0A4Q4J2M0-F1
#
_entry.id   AF-A0A4Q4J2M0-F1
#
_cell.length_a   1.000
_cell.length_b   1.000
_cell.length_c   1.000
_cell.angle_alpha   90.00
_cell.angle_beta   90.00
_cell.angle_gamma   90.00
#
_symmetry.space_group_name_H-M   'P 1'
#
loop_
_entity.id
_entity.type
_entity.pdbx_description
1 polymer ?
#
loop_
_entity_poly.entity_id
_entity_poly.type
_entity_poly.pdbx_seq_one_letter_code
_entity_poly.pdbx_strand_id
1 'polypeptide(L)'
;MANWFDSLERDLQSPLAVRRLGSGWFSGFFALLLSTTGLCLVMALRWPDWFATPELAALHAWGGLRPLVHALLIGGYALALLSLLLRTRKAIGATALIVALLATLLGGAEVQPRETHDWGVFFGVDFFAVNMVATGLMFAPIERLFPHRAQQRLFRQEWREDLFYYLISSMMVQLITFLALAPSSFINANTAGLAGVRAMIAGQPWLLQFLEVVLLTDFVQYWFHRAFHRVPFLWGFHAVHHSARSMDWLAGARMHFFEIIALRGVTSLPLLTFGFSPSVMQAYIGFVYIYSSLLHANLRGDFNHLGRIVATPRFHHWHHAIEEVAVDKNFAIHFPFLDRLFGTHHLPDGAWPTGYGVPEQVPQGYRAQFLYPFRRKRDAAL
;
A
#
# COMPACT_ATOMS: atom_id res chain seq x y z
N MET A 1 34.98 -2.29 5.30
CA MET A 1 34.08 -2.32 6.47
C MET A 1 32.66 -2.18 5.96
N ALA A 2 31.75 -3.05 6.38
CA ALA A 2 30.34 -2.88 6.02
C ALA A 2 29.81 -1.59 6.65
N ASN A 3 29.08 -0.79 5.89
CA ASN A 3 28.52 0.45 6.44
C ASN A 3 27.37 0.11 7.43
N TRP A 4 26.86 1.11 8.15
CA TRP A 4 25.77 0.91 9.12
C TRP A 4 24.52 0.29 8.48
N PHE A 5 24.17 0.74 7.27
CA PHE A 5 23.01 0.25 6.53
C PHE A 5 23.15 -1.22 6.10
N ASP A 6 24.33 -1.63 5.63
CA ASP A 6 24.63 -3.04 5.31
C ASP A 6 24.52 -3.93 6.55
N SER A 7 24.86 -3.37 7.72
CA SER A 7 24.76 -4.07 8.99
C SER A 7 23.31 -4.19 9.44
N LEU A 8 22.52 -3.12 9.34
CA LEU A 8 21.08 -3.13 9.62
C LEU A 8 20.33 -4.08 8.67
N GLU A 9 20.65 -4.03 7.38
CA GLU A 9 20.07 -4.92 6.36
C GLU A 9 20.33 -6.38 6.68
N ARG A 10 21.61 -6.76 6.88
CA ARG A 10 21.97 -8.13 7.23
C ARG A 10 21.33 -8.57 8.55
N ASP A 11 21.07 -7.63 9.45
CA ASP A 11 20.43 -7.92 10.73
C ASP A 11 18.93 -8.18 10.56
N LEU A 12 18.23 -7.33 9.80
CA LEU A 12 16.81 -7.49 9.45
C LEU A 12 16.58 -8.76 8.60
N GLN A 13 17.55 -9.12 7.76
CA GLN A 13 17.52 -10.31 6.91
C GLN A 13 18.12 -11.56 7.58
N SER A 14 18.42 -11.52 8.88
CA SER A 14 19.07 -12.65 9.58
C SER A 14 18.37 -14.00 9.33
N PRO A 15 19.09 -15.14 9.26
CA PRO A 15 18.46 -16.44 9.07
C PRO A 15 17.41 -16.78 10.14
N LEU A 16 16.40 -17.59 9.80
CA LEU A 16 15.32 -17.97 10.74
C LEU A 16 15.84 -18.61 12.02
N ALA A 17 16.91 -19.41 11.92
CA ALA A 17 17.54 -20.07 13.07
C ALA A 17 17.96 -19.09 14.18
N VAL A 18 18.20 -17.82 13.83
CA VAL A 18 18.57 -16.76 14.78
C VAL A 18 17.45 -15.75 15.05
N ARG A 19 16.24 -15.96 14.51
CA ARG A 19 15.02 -15.17 14.80
C ARG A 19 14.07 -15.92 15.75
N ARG A 20 14.61 -16.45 16.85
CA ARG A 20 13.81 -17.12 17.90
C ARG A 20 13.41 -16.15 18.99
N LEU A 21 12.35 -16.45 19.74
CA LEU A 21 12.07 -15.74 20.99
C LEU A 21 13.32 -15.81 21.89
N GLY A 22 13.65 -14.69 22.54
CA GLY A 22 14.88 -14.56 23.34
C GLY A 22 16.17 -14.26 22.54
N SER A 23 16.17 -14.32 21.21
CA SER A 23 17.35 -13.93 20.39
C SER A 23 17.60 -12.42 20.31
N GLY A 24 16.69 -11.61 20.84
CA GLY A 24 16.68 -10.17 20.65
C GLY A 24 16.24 -9.70 19.25
N TRP A 25 15.97 -10.61 18.29
CA TRP A 25 15.52 -10.17 16.95
C TRP A 25 14.13 -9.54 17.00
N PHE A 26 13.16 -10.21 17.62
CA PHE A 26 11.78 -9.73 17.70
C PHE A 26 11.68 -8.45 18.51
N SER A 27 12.37 -8.36 19.66
CA SER A 27 12.41 -7.12 20.43
C SER A 27 13.02 -6.00 19.59
N GLY A 28 14.09 -6.23 18.83
CA GLY A 28 14.65 -5.23 17.94
C GLY A 28 13.69 -4.80 16.84
N PHE A 29 13.06 -5.77 16.17
CA PHE A 29 12.11 -5.49 15.10
C PHE A 29 10.91 -4.67 15.58
N PHE A 30 10.26 -5.11 16.67
CA PHE A 30 9.12 -4.39 17.23
C PHE A 30 9.54 -3.05 17.84
N ALA A 31 10.74 -2.94 18.42
CA ALA A 31 11.29 -1.65 18.82
C ALA A 31 11.36 -0.69 17.64
N LEU A 32 11.93 -1.13 16.52
CA LEU A 32 12.04 -0.31 15.32
C LEU A 32 10.66 0.10 14.80
N LEU A 33 9.70 -0.82 14.74
CA LEU A 33 8.33 -0.54 14.33
C LEU A 33 7.66 0.51 15.22
N LEU A 34 7.70 0.32 16.54
CA LEU A 34 7.08 1.24 17.51
C LEU A 34 7.75 2.61 17.50
N SER A 35 9.09 2.66 17.47
CA SER A 35 9.86 3.90 17.44
C SER A 35 9.63 4.68 16.15
N THR A 36 9.60 4.01 14.98
CA THR A 36 9.30 4.66 13.70
C THR A 36 7.86 5.17 13.67
N THR A 37 6.89 4.36 14.13
CA THR A 37 5.48 4.80 14.23
C THR A 37 5.35 6.01 15.15
N GLY A 38 5.99 5.96 16.32
CA GLY A 38 6.03 7.07 17.27
C GLY A 38 6.65 8.32 16.66
N LEU A 39 7.78 8.21 15.95
CA LEU A 39 8.40 9.32 15.24
C LEU A 39 7.46 9.94 14.20
N CYS A 40 6.80 9.12 13.38
CA CYS A 40 5.82 9.58 12.39
C CYS A 40 4.69 10.38 13.04
N LEU A 41 4.10 9.88 14.13
CA LEU A 41 3.04 10.58 14.85
C LEU A 41 3.53 11.86 15.55
N VAL A 42 4.75 11.86 16.11
CA VAL A 42 5.36 13.07 16.69
C VAL A 42 5.58 14.12 15.61
N MET A 43 6.06 13.73 14.42
CA MET A 43 6.24 14.64 13.29
C MET A 43 4.91 15.24 12.83
N ALA A 44 3.85 14.42 12.74
CA ALA A 44 2.51 14.87 12.40
C ALA A 44 1.92 15.83 13.45
N LEU A 45 2.13 15.57 14.74
CA LEU A 45 1.70 16.48 15.82
C LEU A 45 2.50 17.80 15.84
N ARG A 46 3.79 17.76 15.48
CA ARG A 46 4.68 18.93 15.52
C ARG A 46 4.50 19.85 14.32
N TRP A 47 4.35 19.27 13.14
CA TRP A 47 4.22 19.96 11.86
C TRP A 47 3.02 19.39 11.09
N PRO A 48 1.79 19.65 11.57
CA PRO A 48 0.59 19.10 10.96
C PRO A 48 0.48 19.46 9.47
N ASP A 49 0.81 20.70 9.09
CA ASP A 49 0.74 21.15 7.70
C ASP A 49 1.65 20.35 6.75
N TRP A 50 2.71 19.71 7.27
CA TRP A 50 3.66 18.96 6.44
C TRP A 50 3.50 17.45 6.56
N PHE A 51 3.04 16.94 7.70
CA PHE A 51 3.10 15.51 7.99
C PHE A 51 1.77 14.88 8.42
N ALA A 52 0.74 15.68 8.67
CA ALA A 52 -0.59 15.19 9.02
C ALA A 52 -1.52 15.23 7.80
N THR A 53 -2.38 14.22 7.70
CA THR A 53 -3.42 14.13 6.68
C THR A 53 -4.76 14.60 7.25
N PRO A 54 -5.58 15.38 6.51
CA PRO A 54 -6.91 15.80 6.94
C PRO A 54 -7.86 14.64 7.26
N GLU A 55 -7.68 13.50 6.58
CA GLU A 55 -8.46 12.28 6.78
C GLU A 55 -8.31 11.70 8.20
N LEU A 56 -7.20 12.04 8.90
CA LEU A 56 -6.94 11.64 10.27
C LEU A 56 -7.20 12.76 11.28
N ALA A 57 -7.88 13.85 10.90
CA ALA A 57 -8.20 14.95 11.82
C ALA A 57 -8.94 14.47 13.08
N ALA A 58 -9.86 13.51 12.95
CA ALA A 58 -10.54 12.91 14.09
C ALA A 58 -9.60 12.15 15.04
N LEU A 59 -8.58 11.47 14.48
CA LEU A 59 -7.54 10.79 15.26
C LEU A 59 -6.66 11.82 15.99
N HIS A 60 -6.30 12.93 15.33
CA HIS A 60 -5.52 14.00 15.94
C HIS A 60 -6.26 14.71 17.08
N ALA A 61 -7.58 14.88 16.93
CA ALA A 61 -8.43 15.46 17.96
C ALA A 61 -8.76 14.49 19.11
N TRP A 62 -8.48 13.19 18.95
CA TRP A 62 -8.76 12.20 19.98
C TRP A 62 -7.81 12.34 21.17
N GLY A 63 -8.35 12.60 22.35
CA GLY A 63 -7.57 12.79 23.58
C GLY A 63 -6.67 11.60 23.96
N GLY A 64 -6.94 10.40 23.44
CA GLY A 64 -6.10 9.22 23.64
C GLY A 64 -4.84 9.15 22.76
N LEU A 65 -4.71 10.01 21.74
CA LEU A 65 -3.57 9.96 20.82
C LEU A 65 -2.23 10.23 21.52
N ARG A 66 -2.17 11.25 22.39
CA ARG A 66 -0.94 11.59 23.11
C ARG A 66 -0.50 10.47 24.06
N PRO A 67 -1.38 9.91 24.92
CA PRO A 67 -1.07 8.71 25.70
C PRO A 67 -0.59 7.53 24.83
N LEU A 68 -1.22 7.31 23.67
CA LEU A 68 -0.81 6.27 22.73
C LEU A 68 0.61 6.51 22.20
N VAL A 69 0.92 7.71 21.71
CA VAL A 69 2.28 8.08 21.25
C VAL A 69 3.30 7.86 22.36
N HIS A 70 2.96 8.24 23.60
CA HIS A 70 3.82 8.03 24.76
C HIS A 70 4.09 6.53 25.00
N ALA A 71 3.04 5.70 24.98
CA ALA A 71 3.16 4.25 25.13
C ALA A 71 3.98 3.60 24.01
N LEU A 72 3.80 4.03 22.76
CA LEU A 72 4.59 3.56 21.61
C LEU A 72 6.08 3.87 21.81
N LEU A 73 6.43 5.09 22.22
CA LEU A 73 7.83 5.48 22.45
C LEU A 73 8.44 4.71 23.63
N ILE A 74 7.75 4.59 24.77
CA ILE A 74 8.21 3.80 25.92
C ILE A 74 8.43 2.33 25.53
N GLY A 75 7.46 1.73 24.85
CA GLY A 75 7.57 0.36 24.35
C GLY A 75 8.74 0.19 23.38
N GLY A 76 8.92 1.16 22.48
CA GLY A 76 10.06 1.25 21.57
C GLY A 76 11.41 1.27 22.32
N TYR A 77 11.57 2.13 23.32
CA TYR A 77 12.77 2.18 24.16
C TYR A 77 13.04 0.87 24.89
N ALA A 78 12.02 0.33 25.57
CA ALA A 78 12.16 -0.89 26.35
C ALA A 78 12.60 -2.08 25.47
N LEU A 79 11.96 -2.24 24.31
CA LEU A 79 12.29 -3.29 23.35
C LEU A 79 13.63 -3.05 22.65
N ALA A 80 14.02 -1.80 22.39
CA ALA A 80 15.32 -1.45 21.82
C ALA A 80 16.45 -1.83 22.76
N LEU A 81 16.33 -1.47 24.04
CA LEU A 81 17.28 -1.85 25.09
C LEU A 81 17.34 -3.38 25.25
N LEU A 82 16.18 -4.06 25.29
CA LEU A 82 16.13 -5.52 25.34
C LEU A 82 16.82 -6.16 24.12
N SER A 83 16.62 -5.61 22.92
CA SER A 83 17.35 -6.03 21.71
C SER A 83 18.84 -5.81 21.85
N LEU A 84 19.27 -4.66 22.36
CA LEU A 84 20.69 -4.36 22.56
C LEU A 84 21.34 -5.26 23.60
N LEU A 85 20.58 -5.78 24.57
CA LEU A 85 21.06 -6.77 25.52
C LEU A 85 21.18 -8.16 24.88
N LEU A 86 20.11 -8.65 24.26
CA LEU A 86 19.99 -10.05 23.81
C LEU A 86 20.67 -10.33 22.46
N ARG A 87 20.72 -9.35 21.57
CA ARG A 87 21.12 -9.57 20.17
C ARG A 87 22.61 -9.40 19.98
N THR A 88 23.28 -10.29 19.26
CA THR A 88 24.72 -10.15 18.97
C THR A 88 25.02 -8.99 18.02
N ARG A 89 24.24 -8.88 16.94
CA ARG A 89 24.25 -7.72 16.04
C ARG A 89 23.37 -6.62 16.62
N LYS A 90 23.97 -5.47 16.91
CA LYS A 90 23.29 -4.37 17.61
C LYS A 90 22.56 -3.41 16.67
N ALA A 91 22.65 -3.61 15.35
CA ALA A 91 22.20 -2.63 14.36
C ALA A 91 20.69 -2.33 14.45
N ILE A 92 19.82 -3.34 14.56
CA ILE A 92 18.37 -3.11 14.68
C ILE A 92 18.05 -2.37 15.98
N GLY A 93 18.52 -2.87 17.13
CA GLY A 93 18.23 -2.28 18.44
C GLY A 93 18.78 -0.85 18.57
N ALA A 94 19.97 -0.59 18.05
CA ALA A 94 20.56 0.75 18.06
C ALA A 94 19.82 1.70 17.11
N THR A 95 19.41 1.24 15.93
CA THR A 95 18.60 2.05 15.01
C THR A 95 17.26 2.41 15.65
N ALA A 96 16.57 1.45 16.26
CA ALA A 96 15.33 1.69 16.98
C ALA A 96 15.51 2.72 18.10
N LEU A 97 16.58 2.58 18.89
CA LEU A 97 16.91 3.53 19.96
C LEU A 97 17.17 4.95 19.42
N ILE A 98 17.94 5.08 18.34
CA ILE A 98 18.19 6.38 17.69
C ILE A 98 16.89 7.01 17.21
N VAL A 99 16.01 6.24 16.57
CA VAL A 99 14.70 6.72 16.10
C VAL A 99 13.82 7.16 17.27
N ALA A 100 13.78 6.39 18.36
CA ALA A 100 13.05 6.76 19.58
C ALA A 100 13.60 8.06 20.20
N LEU A 101 14.92 8.19 20.29
CA LEU A 101 15.60 9.39 20.79
C LEU A 101 15.27 10.61 19.94
N LEU A 102 15.31 10.48 18.61
CA LEU A 102 14.91 11.56 17.71
C LEU A 102 13.46 11.97 17.94
N ALA A 103 12.53 11.02 18.08
CA ALA A 103 11.13 11.32 18.38
C ALA A 103 10.96 12.06 19.72
N THR A 104 11.70 11.64 20.75
CA THR A 104 11.68 12.32 22.06
C THR A 104 12.30 13.72 21.98
N LEU A 105 13.42 13.90 21.27
CA LEU A 105 14.05 15.21 21.06
C LEU A 105 13.16 16.17 20.28
N LEU A 106 12.31 15.64 19.39
CA LEU A 106 11.26 16.38 18.71
C LEU A 106 10.04 16.67 19.60
N GLY A 107 10.11 16.43 20.91
CA GLY A 107 9.06 16.78 21.89
C GLY A 107 8.18 15.60 22.32
N GLY A 108 8.33 14.42 21.71
CA GLY A 108 7.57 13.22 22.08
C GLY A 108 6.06 13.46 22.08
N ALA A 109 5.36 12.86 23.05
CA ALA A 109 3.91 12.93 23.17
C ALA A 109 3.35 14.33 23.55
N GLU A 110 4.19 15.20 24.12
CA GLU A 110 3.80 16.54 24.59
C GLU A 110 4.10 17.65 23.57
N VAL A 111 4.48 17.26 22.35
CA VAL A 111 4.82 18.23 21.31
C VAL A 111 3.64 19.17 21.03
N GLN A 112 3.93 20.45 20.97
CA GLN A 112 2.97 21.48 20.59
C GLN A 112 3.10 21.75 19.09
N PRO A 113 1.98 21.93 18.36
CA PRO A 113 2.03 22.36 16.97
C PRO A 113 2.79 23.69 16.86
N ARG A 114 3.68 23.81 15.87
CA ARG A 114 4.24 25.13 15.54
C ARG A 114 3.16 26.00 14.89
N GLU A 115 3.37 27.33 14.92
CA GLU A 115 2.56 28.26 14.13
C GLU A 115 2.44 27.75 12.69
N THR A 116 1.19 27.59 12.25
CA THR A 116 0.84 26.91 11.00
C THR A 116 0.88 27.87 9.84
N HIS A 117 1.28 27.37 8.67
CA HIS A 117 1.18 28.08 7.40
C HIS A 117 0.28 27.27 6.47
N ASP A 118 -0.69 27.91 5.81
CA ASP A 118 -1.57 27.27 4.84
C ASP A 118 -0.92 27.28 3.44
N TRP A 119 0.01 26.36 3.22
CA TRP A 119 0.65 26.16 1.91
C TRP A 119 -0.05 25.07 1.09
N GLY A 120 -1.03 24.36 1.69
CA GLY A 120 -1.96 23.47 1.00
C GLY A 120 -1.37 22.13 0.52
N VAL A 121 -0.11 21.82 0.83
CA VAL A 121 0.56 20.54 0.52
C VAL A 121 0.97 19.90 1.85
N PHE A 122 0.83 18.58 2.00
CA PHE A 122 1.25 17.78 3.14
C PHE A 122 1.70 16.41 2.65
N PHE A 123 2.60 15.79 3.39
CA PHE A 123 3.10 14.45 3.16
C PHE A 123 2.57 13.57 4.29
N GLY A 124 1.43 12.90 4.09
CA GLY A 124 0.70 12.12 5.12
C GLY A 124 1.49 10.94 5.70
N VAL A 125 2.49 11.23 6.52
CA VAL A 125 3.37 10.26 7.16
C VAL A 125 2.65 9.58 8.33
N ASP A 126 1.69 10.28 8.94
CA ASP A 126 0.69 9.71 9.85
C ASP A 126 -0.19 8.67 9.14
N PHE A 127 -0.69 8.97 7.94
CA PHE A 127 -1.51 8.07 7.13
C PHE A 127 -0.72 6.80 6.80
N PHE A 128 0.54 6.95 6.40
CA PHE A 128 1.44 5.81 6.25
C PHE A 128 1.54 4.97 7.53
N ALA A 129 1.85 5.61 8.66
CA ALA A 129 2.11 4.91 9.92
C ALA A 129 0.87 4.17 10.43
N VAL A 130 -0.28 4.85 10.44
CA VAL A 130 -1.57 4.27 10.86
C VAL A 130 -1.96 3.13 9.95
N ASN A 131 -1.91 3.29 8.62
CA ASN A 131 -2.30 2.23 7.71
C ASN A 131 -1.34 1.05 7.75
N MET A 132 -0.03 1.28 7.79
CA MET A 132 0.98 0.22 7.90
C MET A 132 0.75 -0.65 9.13
N VAL A 133 0.48 -0.01 10.29
CA VAL A 133 0.17 -0.73 11.53
C VAL A 133 -1.18 -1.44 11.42
N ALA A 134 -2.23 -0.76 10.93
CA ALA A 134 -3.57 -1.34 10.83
C ALA A 134 -3.61 -2.55 9.87
N THR A 135 -3.12 -2.41 8.64
CA THR A 135 -3.10 -3.50 7.65
C THR A 135 -2.10 -4.57 8.05
N GLY A 136 -0.94 -4.20 8.60
CA GLY A 136 0.04 -5.16 9.12
C GLY A 136 -0.51 -6.01 10.25
N LEU A 137 -1.17 -5.41 11.25
CA LEU A 137 -1.82 -6.14 12.35
C LEU A 137 -3.03 -6.95 11.90
N MET A 138 -3.69 -6.54 10.81
CA MET A 138 -4.81 -7.29 10.22
C MET A 138 -4.30 -8.53 9.46
N PHE A 139 -3.42 -8.34 8.48
CA PHE A 139 -3.06 -9.42 7.56
C PHE A 139 -1.91 -10.28 8.05
N ALA A 140 -0.91 -9.74 8.75
CA ALA A 140 0.23 -10.54 9.20
C ALA A 140 -0.18 -11.73 10.08
N PRO A 141 -1.14 -11.61 11.03
CA PRO A 141 -1.64 -12.77 11.76
C PRO A 141 -2.46 -13.72 10.88
N ILE A 142 -3.36 -13.18 10.05
CA ILE A 142 -4.26 -13.96 9.20
C ILE A 142 -3.47 -14.84 8.22
N GLU A 143 -2.47 -14.28 7.55
CA GLU A 143 -1.59 -15.02 6.64
C GLU A 143 -0.77 -16.11 7.33
N ARG A 144 -0.61 -16.04 8.66
CA ARG A 144 0.14 -17.03 9.44
C ARG A 144 -0.76 -18.14 9.97
N LEU A 145 -2.01 -17.82 10.28
CA LEU A 145 -3.03 -18.79 10.69
C LEU A 145 -3.60 -19.56 9.49
N PHE A 146 -3.76 -18.91 8.35
CA PHE A 146 -4.37 -19.47 7.15
C PHE A 146 -3.52 -19.26 5.88
N PRO A 147 -2.23 -19.65 5.87
CA PRO A 147 -1.37 -19.42 4.71
C PRO A 147 -1.79 -20.25 3.49
N HIS A 148 -1.77 -19.65 2.30
CA HIS A 148 -1.73 -20.43 1.05
C HIS A 148 -0.36 -21.09 0.87
N ARG A 149 0.73 -20.32 0.95
CA ARG A 149 2.12 -20.79 0.96
C ARG A 149 2.66 -20.79 2.38
N ALA A 150 2.53 -21.91 3.08
CA ALA A 150 2.95 -22.03 4.49
C ALA A 150 4.46 -21.82 4.72
N GLN A 151 5.28 -22.04 3.69
CA GLN A 151 6.74 -21.83 3.74
C GLN A 151 7.14 -20.36 3.49
N GLN A 152 6.21 -19.51 3.04
CA GLN A 152 6.48 -18.10 2.81
C GLN A 152 6.67 -17.36 4.14
N ARG A 153 7.71 -16.54 4.21
CA ARG A 153 8.07 -15.78 5.42
C ARG A 153 7.35 -14.44 5.42
N LEU A 154 6.99 -13.97 6.61
CA LEU A 154 6.42 -12.63 6.81
C LEU A 154 7.37 -11.50 6.33
N PHE A 155 8.68 -11.70 6.53
CA PHE A 155 9.71 -10.79 6.02
C PHE A 155 10.52 -11.49 4.91
N ARG A 156 9.86 -11.69 3.77
CA ARG A 156 10.45 -12.23 2.53
C ARG A 156 11.38 -11.23 1.87
N GLN A 157 12.36 -11.65 1.07
CA GLN A 157 13.45 -10.80 0.58
C GLN A 157 13.03 -9.39 0.11
N GLU A 158 11.92 -9.29 -0.61
CA GLU A 158 11.46 -8.06 -1.27
C GLU A 158 10.61 -7.14 -0.34
N TRP A 159 10.42 -7.51 0.93
CA TRP A 159 9.58 -6.77 1.88
C TRP A 159 10.04 -5.32 2.08
N ARG A 160 11.33 -5.04 1.90
CA ARG A 160 11.91 -3.70 2.09
C ARG A 160 11.55 -2.79 0.94
N GLU A 161 11.67 -3.30 -0.28
CA GLU A 161 11.25 -2.61 -1.49
C GLU A 161 9.75 -2.32 -1.41
N ASP A 162 8.96 -3.32 -1.02
CA ASP A 162 7.50 -3.19 -0.96
C ASP A 162 7.07 -2.21 0.13
N LEU A 163 7.73 -2.22 1.29
CA LEU A 163 7.55 -1.23 2.35
C LEU A 163 7.91 0.19 1.90
N PHE A 164 8.99 0.34 1.14
CA PHE A 164 9.40 1.63 0.62
C PHE A 164 8.37 2.15 -0.42
N TYR A 165 7.89 1.29 -1.31
CA TYR A 165 6.80 1.66 -2.21
C TYR A 165 5.51 1.99 -1.46
N TYR A 166 5.18 1.26 -0.39
CA TYR A 166 4.03 1.58 0.46
C TYR A 166 4.14 2.98 1.06
N LEU A 167 5.33 3.34 1.56
CA LEU A 167 5.62 4.69 2.08
C LEU A 167 5.41 5.76 1.01
N ILE A 168 6.04 5.61 -0.15
CA ILE A 168 5.91 6.56 -1.25
C ILE A 168 4.44 6.66 -1.69
N SER A 169 3.76 5.53 -1.90
CA SER A 169 2.35 5.49 -2.32
C SER A 169 1.40 6.16 -1.33
N SER A 170 1.70 6.06 -0.02
CA SER A 170 0.93 6.72 1.05
C SER A 170 1.15 8.23 1.06
N MET A 171 2.41 8.68 0.93
CA MET A 171 2.74 10.10 0.88
C MET A 171 2.20 10.79 -0.37
N MET A 172 1.96 10.06 -1.45
CA MET A 172 1.50 10.61 -2.74
C MET A 172 -0.02 10.74 -2.87
N VAL A 173 -0.81 10.26 -1.91
CA VAL A 173 -2.28 10.36 -1.97
C VAL A 173 -2.73 11.80 -2.23
N GLN A 174 -2.15 12.78 -1.54
CA GLN A 174 -2.53 14.18 -1.73
C GLN A 174 -2.11 14.73 -3.10
N LEU A 175 -0.89 14.43 -3.56
CA LEU A 175 -0.44 14.85 -4.88
C LEU A 175 -1.40 14.35 -5.97
N ILE A 176 -1.84 13.10 -5.84
CA ILE A 176 -2.78 12.48 -6.77
C ILE A 176 -4.14 13.16 -6.71
N THR A 177 -4.67 13.42 -5.51
CA THR A 177 -5.91 14.18 -5.32
C THR A 177 -5.81 15.55 -5.99
N PHE A 178 -4.72 16.28 -5.78
CA PHE A 178 -4.50 17.58 -6.41
C PHE A 178 -4.43 17.48 -7.95
N LEU A 179 -3.68 16.51 -8.47
CA LEU A 179 -3.57 16.26 -9.91
C LEU A 179 -4.89 15.83 -10.55
N ALA A 180 -5.79 15.19 -9.81
CA ALA A 180 -7.13 14.81 -10.28
C ALA A 180 -8.15 15.95 -10.15
N LEU A 181 -7.98 16.84 -9.17
CA LEU A 181 -8.88 17.97 -8.94
C LEU A 181 -8.84 19.01 -10.05
N ALA A 182 -7.66 19.34 -10.60
CA ALA A 182 -7.58 20.34 -11.67
C ALA A 182 -8.33 19.92 -12.96
N PRO A 183 -8.14 18.70 -13.51
CA PRO A 183 -8.94 18.20 -14.63
C PRO A 183 -10.43 18.10 -14.29
N SER A 184 -10.79 17.62 -13.09
CA SER A 184 -12.19 17.58 -12.65
C SER A 184 -12.83 18.97 -12.65
N SER A 185 -12.13 19.97 -12.11
CA SER A 185 -12.60 21.36 -12.04
C SER A 185 -12.79 21.95 -13.43
N PHE A 186 -11.84 21.68 -14.34
CA PHE A 186 -11.97 22.07 -15.74
C PHE A 186 -13.18 21.43 -16.41
N ILE A 187 -13.39 20.11 -16.23
CA ILE A 187 -14.56 19.42 -16.78
C ILE A 187 -15.85 20.03 -16.21
N ASN A 188 -15.93 20.22 -14.89
CA ASN A 188 -17.11 20.77 -14.23
C ASN A 188 -17.46 22.18 -14.72
N ALA A 189 -16.46 23.05 -14.91
CA ALA A 189 -16.64 24.39 -15.46
C ALA A 189 -17.16 24.39 -16.91
N ASN A 190 -16.77 23.40 -17.71
CA ASN A 190 -17.13 23.32 -19.14
C ASN A 190 -18.33 22.40 -19.43
N THR A 191 -18.93 21.79 -18.41
CA THR A 191 -20.07 20.87 -18.57
C THR A 191 -21.22 21.25 -17.64
N ALA A 192 -21.58 22.54 -17.63
CA ALA A 192 -22.72 23.05 -16.86
C ALA A 192 -24.04 22.33 -17.19
N GLY A 193 -24.20 21.85 -18.43
CA GLY A 193 -25.36 21.03 -18.84
C GLY A 193 -25.52 19.71 -18.06
N LEU A 194 -24.47 19.21 -17.40
CA LEU A 194 -24.53 18.01 -16.56
C LEU A 194 -24.86 18.33 -15.09
N ALA A 195 -25.15 19.59 -14.73
CA ALA A 195 -25.46 19.97 -13.35
C ALA A 195 -26.64 19.17 -12.77
N GLY A 196 -27.69 18.91 -13.57
CA GLY A 196 -28.83 18.09 -13.14
C GLY A 196 -28.43 16.64 -12.82
N VAL A 197 -27.53 16.05 -13.61
CA VAL A 197 -27.00 14.69 -13.36
C VAL A 197 -26.17 14.66 -12.08
N ARG A 198 -25.30 15.65 -11.88
CA ARG A 198 -24.51 15.76 -10.64
C ARG A 198 -25.40 15.90 -9.41
N ALA A 199 -26.43 16.74 -9.49
CA ALA A 199 -27.38 16.93 -8.40
C ALA A 199 -28.19 15.66 -8.12
N MET A 200 -28.57 14.92 -9.16
CA MET A 200 -29.24 13.63 -9.03
C MET A 200 -28.37 12.62 -8.28
N ILE A 201 -27.09 12.47 -8.68
CA ILE A 201 -26.14 11.55 -8.02
C ILE A 201 -25.87 12.00 -6.58
N ALA A 202 -25.63 13.29 -6.35
CA ALA A 202 -25.43 13.83 -5.01
C ALA A 202 -26.62 13.58 -4.06
N GLY A 203 -27.85 13.58 -4.61
CA GLY A 203 -29.09 13.33 -3.87
C GLY A 203 -29.41 11.86 -3.63
N GLN A 204 -28.64 10.92 -4.18
CA GLN A 204 -28.87 9.49 -3.95
C GLN A 204 -28.54 9.09 -2.50
N PRO A 205 -29.14 7.99 -1.99
CA PRO A 205 -28.73 7.40 -0.71
C PRO A 205 -27.24 7.05 -0.71
N TRP A 206 -26.59 7.25 0.44
CA TRP A 206 -25.13 7.05 0.59
C TRP A 206 -24.67 5.66 0.13
N LEU A 207 -25.43 4.60 0.47
CA LEU A 207 -25.08 3.23 0.09
C LEU A 207 -25.14 3.01 -1.43
N LEU A 208 -26.10 3.62 -2.12
CA LEU A 208 -26.19 3.53 -3.58
C LEU A 208 -24.99 4.20 -4.23
N GLN A 209 -24.65 5.41 -3.78
CA GLN A 209 -23.45 6.11 -4.23
C GLN A 209 -22.20 5.23 -4.02
N PHE A 210 -22.04 4.60 -2.86
CA PHE A 210 -20.89 3.73 -2.59
C PHE A 210 -20.80 2.56 -3.57
N LEU A 211 -21.90 1.86 -3.85
CA LEU A 211 -21.93 0.76 -4.80
C LEU A 211 -21.62 1.22 -6.23
N GLU A 212 -22.13 2.39 -6.63
CA GLU A 212 -21.82 3.01 -7.92
C GLU A 212 -20.33 3.37 -8.01
N VAL A 213 -19.74 3.95 -6.95
CA VAL A 213 -18.30 4.27 -6.91
C VAL A 213 -17.44 3.01 -7.04
N VAL A 214 -17.78 1.93 -6.34
CA VAL A 214 -17.04 0.65 -6.44
C VAL A 214 -17.12 0.11 -7.87
N LEU A 215 -18.32 0.06 -8.46
CA LEU A 215 -18.52 -0.44 -9.82
C LEU A 215 -17.84 0.42 -10.89
N LEU A 216 -18.00 1.75 -10.81
CA LEU A 216 -17.43 2.69 -11.76
C LEU A 216 -15.91 2.68 -11.69
N THR A 217 -15.36 2.65 -10.47
CA THR A 217 -13.90 2.55 -10.30
C THR A 217 -13.39 1.24 -10.86
N ASP A 218 -14.03 0.11 -10.58
CA ASP A 218 -13.60 -1.19 -11.09
C ASP A 218 -13.65 -1.26 -12.62
N PHE A 219 -14.68 -0.68 -13.24
CA PHE A 219 -14.80 -0.59 -14.69
C PHE A 219 -13.68 0.24 -15.32
N VAL A 220 -13.42 1.43 -14.79
CA VAL A 220 -12.34 2.31 -15.28
C VAL A 220 -10.97 1.67 -15.05
N GLN A 221 -10.77 1.10 -13.86
CA GLN A 221 -9.57 0.39 -13.48
C GLN A 221 -9.32 -0.82 -14.37
N TYR A 222 -10.34 -1.63 -14.68
CA TYR A 222 -10.22 -2.78 -15.59
C TYR A 222 -9.59 -2.39 -16.92
N TRP A 223 -10.08 -1.33 -17.57
CA TRP A 223 -9.57 -0.89 -18.86
C TRP A 223 -8.17 -0.30 -18.77
N PHE A 224 -7.91 0.50 -17.74
CA PHE A 224 -6.58 1.10 -17.58
C PHE A 224 -5.52 0.06 -17.19
N HIS A 225 -5.91 -0.91 -16.37
CA HIS A 225 -5.09 -2.06 -16.00
C HIS A 225 -4.80 -2.95 -17.21
N ARG A 226 -5.80 -3.24 -18.03
CA ARG A 226 -5.60 -3.93 -19.32
C ARG A 226 -4.67 -3.14 -20.25
N ALA A 227 -4.74 -1.82 -20.26
CA ALA A 227 -3.81 -0.99 -21.04
C ALA A 227 -2.37 -1.08 -20.51
N PHE A 228 -2.17 -1.17 -19.17
CA PHE A 228 -0.86 -1.42 -18.57
C PHE A 228 -0.25 -2.74 -19.03
N HIS A 229 -1.05 -3.78 -19.27
CA HIS A 229 -0.56 -5.04 -19.83
C HIS A 229 -0.33 -4.96 -21.34
N ARG A 230 -1.25 -4.36 -22.09
CA ARG A 230 -1.22 -4.42 -23.57
C ARG A 230 -0.36 -3.38 -24.25
N VAL A 231 -0.05 -2.25 -23.61
CA VAL A 231 0.76 -1.19 -24.22
C VAL A 231 2.20 -1.34 -23.71
N PRO A 232 3.19 -1.67 -24.57
CA PRO A 232 4.56 -1.97 -24.12
C PRO A 232 5.23 -0.86 -23.30
N PHE A 233 4.88 0.41 -23.57
CA PHE A 233 5.36 1.54 -22.77
C PHE A 233 4.78 1.52 -21.35
N LEU A 234 3.48 1.26 -21.21
CA LEU A 234 2.82 1.19 -19.90
C LEU A 234 3.26 -0.06 -19.14
N TRP A 235 3.43 -1.18 -19.84
CA TRP A 235 3.94 -2.43 -19.26
C TRP A 235 5.31 -2.27 -18.62
N GLY A 236 6.19 -1.41 -19.16
CA GLY A 236 7.47 -1.11 -18.51
C GLY A 236 7.32 -0.63 -17.06
N PHE A 237 6.26 0.12 -16.75
CA PHE A 237 5.94 0.56 -15.38
C PHE A 237 5.31 -0.57 -14.58
N HIS A 238 4.33 -1.24 -15.15
CA HIS A 238 3.54 -2.26 -14.47
C HIS A 238 4.28 -3.59 -14.26
N ALA A 239 5.29 -3.90 -15.06
CA ALA A 239 6.19 -5.02 -14.85
C ALA A 239 6.95 -4.90 -13.52
N VAL A 240 7.13 -3.68 -12.97
CA VAL A 240 7.66 -3.51 -11.61
C VAL A 240 6.72 -4.15 -10.59
N HIS A 241 5.41 -3.95 -10.74
CA HIS A 241 4.40 -4.59 -9.91
C HIS A 241 4.37 -6.10 -10.08
N HIS A 242 4.33 -6.59 -11.33
CA HIS A 242 4.39 -8.03 -11.61
C HIS A 242 5.73 -8.68 -11.31
N SER A 243 6.79 -7.93 -10.99
CA SER A 243 8.09 -8.52 -10.63
C SER A 243 8.10 -9.28 -9.30
N ALA A 244 7.03 -9.16 -8.50
CA ALA A 244 6.88 -9.86 -7.23
C ALA A 244 6.93 -11.37 -7.41
N ARG A 245 7.92 -12.01 -6.77
CA ARG A 245 8.07 -13.49 -6.79
C ARG A 245 7.34 -14.16 -5.65
N SER A 246 6.71 -13.37 -4.80
CA SER A 246 6.00 -13.81 -3.61
C SER A 246 4.90 -12.81 -3.26
N MET A 247 3.72 -13.34 -2.98
CA MET A 247 2.49 -12.57 -2.78
C MET A 247 2.11 -12.58 -1.31
N ASP A 248 2.05 -11.40 -0.70
CA ASP A 248 1.45 -11.13 0.60
C ASP A 248 0.76 -9.77 0.57
N TRP A 249 0.12 -9.40 1.68
CA TRP A 249 -0.63 -8.14 1.79
C TRP A 249 0.19 -6.89 1.43
N LEU A 250 1.51 -6.94 1.53
CA LEU A 250 2.40 -5.83 1.22
C LEU A 250 2.86 -5.84 -0.25
N ALA A 251 2.82 -6.99 -0.94
CA ALA A 251 3.26 -7.13 -2.32
C ALA A 251 2.56 -6.14 -3.26
N GLY A 252 1.26 -5.90 -3.04
CA GLY A 252 0.47 -4.96 -3.85
C GLY A 252 0.93 -3.51 -3.79
N ALA A 253 1.74 -3.16 -2.79
CA ALA A 253 2.31 -1.82 -2.69
C ALA A 253 3.39 -1.55 -3.74
N ARG A 254 4.06 -2.59 -4.26
CA ARG A 254 5.09 -2.48 -5.28
C ARG A 254 4.48 -1.99 -6.58
N MET A 255 4.44 -0.68 -6.77
CA MET A 255 3.94 -0.06 -7.98
C MET A 255 4.83 1.12 -8.34
N HIS A 256 5.10 1.29 -9.63
CA HIS A 256 5.90 2.43 -10.06
C HIS A 256 5.17 3.75 -9.76
N PHE A 257 5.92 4.80 -9.42
CA PHE A 257 5.34 6.12 -9.10
C PHE A 257 4.38 6.65 -10.18
N PHE A 258 4.81 6.60 -11.44
CA PHE A 258 3.96 6.95 -12.59
C PHE A 258 2.66 6.15 -12.64
N GLU A 259 2.74 4.84 -12.39
CA GLU A 259 1.57 3.96 -12.41
C GLU A 259 0.58 4.35 -11.31
N ILE A 260 1.08 4.64 -10.10
CA ILE A 260 0.25 5.11 -8.99
C ILE A 260 -0.52 6.39 -9.37
N ILE A 261 0.16 7.39 -9.94
CA ILE A 261 -0.49 8.64 -10.38
C ILE A 261 -1.50 8.37 -11.48
N ALA A 262 -1.11 7.62 -12.51
CA ALA A 262 -1.93 7.40 -13.67
C ALA A 262 -3.19 6.60 -13.32
N LEU A 263 -3.03 5.47 -12.61
CA LEU A 263 -4.13 4.61 -12.22
C LEU A 263 -5.09 5.34 -11.28
N ARG A 264 -4.59 5.91 -10.17
CA ARG A 264 -5.44 6.60 -9.19
C ARG A 264 -6.05 7.89 -9.73
N GLY A 265 -5.33 8.62 -10.59
CA GLY A 265 -5.83 9.82 -11.23
C GLY A 265 -6.99 9.52 -12.18
N VAL A 266 -6.82 8.54 -13.07
CA VAL A 266 -7.86 8.12 -14.02
C VAL A 266 -9.08 7.54 -13.31
N THR A 267 -8.89 6.75 -12.25
CA THR A 267 -10.03 6.21 -11.48
C THR A 267 -10.74 7.25 -10.64
N SER A 268 -10.03 8.25 -10.10
CA SER A 268 -10.63 9.29 -9.25
C SER A 268 -11.33 10.40 -10.05
N LEU A 269 -10.89 10.65 -11.28
CA LEU A 269 -11.45 11.69 -12.14
C LEU A 269 -12.99 11.61 -12.29
N PRO A 270 -13.60 10.47 -12.67
CA PRO A 270 -15.06 10.38 -12.76
C PRO A 270 -15.74 10.57 -11.41
N LEU A 271 -15.13 10.09 -10.31
CA LEU A 271 -15.69 10.23 -8.96
C LEU A 271 -15.78 11.70 -8.55
N LEU A 272 -14.72 12.46 -8.82
CA LEU A 272 -14.65 13.90 -8.55
C LEU A 272 -15.54 14.74 -9.49
N THR A 273 -16.01 14.17 -10.61
CA THR A 273 -16.73 14.90 -11.65
C THR A 273 -18.26 14.71 -11.55
N PHE A 274 -18.72 13.53 -11.13
CA PHE A 274 -20.14 13.16 -11.18
C PHE A 274 -20.97 13.56 -9.94
N GLY A 275 -20.37 14.22 -8.96
CA GLY A 275 -21.11 14.75 -7.80
C GLY A 275 -21.31 13.76 -6.66
N PHE A 276 -20.52 12.68 -6.60
CA PHE A 276 -20.51 11.79 -5.45
C PHE A 276 -20.12 12.54 -4.17
N SER A 277 -20.71 12.14 -3.05
CA SER A 277 -20.40 12.73 -1.74
C SER A 277 -18.91 12.50 -1.40
N PRO A 278 -18.20 13.51 -0.87
CA PRO A 278 -16.82 13.34 -0.42
C PRO A 278 -16.65 12.21 0.61
N SER A 279 -17.64 11.98 1.46
CA SER A 279 -17.62 10.91 2.46
C SER A 279 -17.67 9.50 1.83
N VAL A 280 -18.38 9.34 0.70
CA VAL A 280 -18.42 8.08 -0.06
C VAL A 280 -17.05 7.80 -0.68
N MET A 281 -16.40 8.81 -1.25
CA MET A 281 -15.06 8.66 -1.83
C MET A 281 -14.03 8.29 -0.76
N GLN A 282 -14.08 8.93 0.42
CA GLN A 282 -13.21 8.60 1.55
C GLN A 282 -13.42 7.15 2.03
N ALA A 283 -14.68 6.71 2.14
CA ALA A 283 -14.99 5.33 2.49
C ALA A 283 -14.48 4.34 1.44
N TYR A 284 -14.60 4.67 0.15
CA TYR A 284 -14.06 3.85 -0.93
C TYR A 284 -12.53 3.76 -0.88
N ILE A 285 -11.82 4.85 -0.59
CA ILE A 285 -10.36 4.84 -0.40
C ILE A 285 -9.98 3.87 0.72
N GLY A 286 -10.62 3.96 1.89
CA GLY A 286 -10.37 3.04 3.01
C GLY A 286 -10.67 1.57 2.64
N PHE A 287 -11.82 1.34 1.99
CA PHE A 287 -12.21 0.02 1.50
C PHE A 287 -11.19 -0.56 0.52
N VAL A 288 -10.80 0.18 -0.52
CA VAL A 288 -9.88 -0.33 -1.55
C VAL A 288 -8.47 -0.54 -1.01
N TYR A 289 -8.01 0.21 0.00
CA TYR A 289 -6.74 -0.05 0.68
C TYR A 289 -6.72 -1.42 1.36
N ILE A 290 -7.76 -1.75 2.12
CA ILE A 290 -7.90 -3.06 2.77
C ILE A 290 -8.12 -4.15 1.72
N TYR A 291 -8.99 -3.91 0.75
CA TYR A 291 -9.38 -4.90 -0.23
C TYR A 291 -8.23 -5.24 -1.19
N SER A 292 -7.48 -4.25 -1.68
CA SER A 292 -6.28 -4.50 -2.47
C SER A 292 -5.23 -5.30 -1.69
N SER A 293 -5.04 -4.99 -0.40
CA SER A 293 -4.15 -5.77 0.48
C SER A 293 -4.62 -7.22 0.62
N LEU A 294 -5.94 -7.44 0.74
CA LEU A 294 -6.53 -8.78 0.76
C LEU A 294 -6.26 -9.56 -0.53
N LEU A 295 -6.39 -8.94 -1.71
CA LEU A 295 -6.20 -9.63 -3.00
C LEU A 295 -4.77 -10.15 -3.20
N HIS A 296 -3.78 -9.49 -2.59
CA HIS A 296 -2.38 -9.93 -2.65
C HIS A 296 -2.01 -10.86 -1.49
N ALA A 297 -2.87 -10.96 -0.47
CA ALA A 297 -2.54 -11.66 0.76
C ALA A 297 -2.25 -13.15 0.51
N ASN A 298 -1.29 -13.69 1.26
CA ASN A 298 -0.95 -15.11 1.26
C ASN A 298 -2.02 -15.96 1.98
N LEU A 299 -3.27 -15.86 1.57
CA LEU A 299 -4.42 -16.42 2.27
C LEU A 299 -5.05 -17.57 1.48
N ARG A 300 -5.13 -18.75 2.09
CA ARG A 300 -5.85 -19.89 1.51
C ARG A 300 -7.36 -19.72 1.68
N GLY A 301 -8.14 -20.34 0.78
CA GLY A 301 -9.60 -20.41 0.89
C GLY A 301 -10.19 -21.20 -0.28
N ASP A 302 -11.43 -21.67 -0.10
CA ASP A 302 -12.23 -22.16 -1.22
C ASP A 302 -12.86 -20.96 -1.95
N PHE A 303 -12.15 -20.51 -2.99
CA PHE A 303 -12.58 -19.39 -3.81
C PHE A 303 -13.31 -19.83 -5.08
N ASN A 304 -13.75 -21.09 -5.19
CA ASN A 304 -14.40 -21.60 -6.40
C ASN A 304 -15.71 -20.85 -6.69
N HIS A 305 -16.54 -20.62 -5.67
CA HIS A 305 -17.79 -19.88 -5.82
C HIS A 305 -17.60 -18.37 -5.64
N LEU A 306 -16.93 -17.98 -4.55
CA LEU A 306 -16.74 -16.56 -4.22
C LEU A 306 -15.94 -15.82 -5.30
N GLY A 307 -14.90 -16.47 -5.84
CA GLY A 307 -14.03 -15.91 -6.88
C GLY A 307 -14.72 -15.70 -8.24
N ARG A 308 -15.95 -16.18 -8.42
CA ARG A 308 -16.77 -15.89 -9.62
C ARG A 308 -17.56 -14.59 -9.46
N ILE A 309 -17.82 -14.17 -8.23
CA ILE A 309 -18.66 -13.01 -7.89
C ILE A 309 -17.79 -11.79 -7.58
N VAL A 310 -16.79 -11.98 -6.72
CA VAL A 310 -15.85 -10.94 -6.31
C VAL A 310 -14.42 -11.43 -6.53
N ALA A 311 -13.48 -10.51 -6.74
CA ALA A 311 -12.08 -10.88 -6.80
C ALA A 311 -11.65 -11.41 -5.43
N THR A 312 -10.76 -12.38 -5.47
CA THR A 312 -10.26 -13.11 -4.31
C THR A 312 -8.74 -13.18 -4.38
N PRO A 313 -8.05 -13.54 -3.28
CA PRO A 313 -6.62 -13.80 -3.33
C PRO A 313 -6.23 -14.72 -4.48
N ARG A 314 -6.92 -15.85 -4.67
CA ARG A 314 -6.62 -16.78 -5.77
C ARG A 314 -6.82 -16.18 -7.15
N PHE A 315 -7.88 -15.37 -7.35
CA PHE A 315 -8.13 -14.70 -8.62
C PHE A 315 -6.99 -13.75 -9.00
N HIS A 316 -6.53 -12.94 -8.05
CA HIS A 316 -5.47 -11.97 -8.29
C HIS A 316 -4.07 -12.63 -8.28
N HIS A 317 -3.88 -13.72 -7.55
CA HIS A 317 -2.66 -14.52 -7.67
C HIS A 317 -2.51 -15.10 -9.08
N TRP A 318 -3.60 -15.55 -9.72
CA TRP A 318 -3.59 -15.94 -11.13
C TRP A 318 -3.23 -14.77 -12.05
N HIS A 319 -3.60 -13.54 -11.72
CA HIS A 319 -3.16 -12.37 -12.48
C HIS A 319 -1.62 -12.17 -12.43
N HIS A 320 -1.01 -12.47 -11.29
CA HIS A 320 0.45 -12.39 -11.07
C HIS A 320 1.22 -13.67 -11.46
N ALA A 321 0.54 -14.66 -12.02
CA ALA A 321 1.10 -15.97 -12.30
C ALA A 321 2.18 -15.90 -13.39
N ILE A 322 3.19 -16.76 -13.27
CA ILE A 322 4.27 -16.87 -14.27
C ILE A 322 3.85 -17.71 -15.48
N GLU A 323 2.76 -18.47 -15.34
CA GLU A 323 2.22 -19.35 -16.35
C GLU A 323 1.68 -18.59 -17.57
N GLU A 324 2.03 -19.07 -18.77
CA GLU A 324 1.59 -18.48 -20.03
C GLU A 324 0.06 -18.39 -20.15
N VAL A 325 -0.67 -19.37 -19.61
CA VAL A 325 -2.15 -19.41 -19.63
C VAL A 325 -2.80 -18.24 -18.88
N ALA A 326 -2.03 -17.60 -18.01
CA ALA A 326 -2.47 -16.55 -17.11
C ALA A 326 -2.00 -15.14 -17.54
N VAL A 327 -1.19 -15.05 -18.59
CA VAL A 327 -0.80 -13.77 -19.22
C VAL A 327 -2.04 -13.06 -19.75
N ASP A 328 -2.13 -11.75 -19.52
CA ASP A 328 -3.27 -10.90 -19.90
C ASP A 328 -4.64 -11.38 -19.36
N LYS A 329 -4.66 -11.92 -18.13
CA LYS A 329 -5.90 -12.37 -17.47
C LYS A 329 -6.20 -11.57 -16.19
N ASN A 330 -7.47 -11.56 -15.80
CA ASN A 330 -7.94 -11.13 -14.47
C ASN A 330 -7.58 -9.67 -14.11
N PHE A 331 -8.03 -8.72 -14.93
CA PHE A 331 -7.73 -7.29 -14.72
C PHE A 331 -8.64 -6.61 -13.70
N ALA A 332 -9.84 -7.14 -13.44
CA ALA A 332 -10.76 -6.55 -12.47
C ALA A 332 -10.19 -6.65 -11.06
N ILE A 333 -10.40 -5.61 -10.26
CA ILE A 333 -10.01 -5.61 -8.85
C ILE A 333 -11.17 -6.05 -7.98
N HIS A 334 -12.41 -5.72 -8.31
CA HIS A 334 -13.58 -6.04 -7.48
C HIS A 334 -14.42 -7.15 -8.08
N PHE A 335 -14.72 -7.06 -9.37
CA PHE A 335 -15.75 -7.88 -9.99
C PHE A 335 -15.26 -8.64 -11.22
N PRO A 336 -14.94 -9.95 -11.05
CA PRO A 336 -14.54 -10.84 -12.13
C PRO A 336 -15.54 -10.98 -13.29
N PHE A 337 -16.77 -10.46 -13.16
CA PHE A 337 -17.69 -10.41 -14.29
C PHE A 337 -17.16 -9.53 -15.43
N LEU A 338 -16.37 -8.49 -15.14
CA LEU A 338 -15.75 -7.66 -16.19
C LEU A 338 -14.79 -8.51 -17.03
N ASP A 339 -13.96 -9.33 -16.38
CA ASP A 339 -13.10 -10.28 -17.07
C ASP A 339 -13.87 -11.34 -17.86
N ARG A 340 -15.02 -11.79 -17.37
CA ARG A 340 -15.90 -12.71 -18.13
C ARG A 340 -16.52 -12.03 -19.33
N LEU A 341 -16.99 -10.79 -19.16
CA LEU A 341 -17.62 -10.00 -20.21
C LEU A 341 -16.63 -9.68 -21.35
N PHE A 342 -15.37 -9.42 -21.01
CA PHE A 342 -14.34 -8.98 -21.96
C PHE A 342 -13.29 -10.06 -22.31
N GLY A 343 -13.54 -11.33 -21.94
CA GLY A 343 -12.78 -12.50 -22.39
C GLY A 343 -11.42 -12.71 -21.73
N THR A 344 -11.21 -12.16 -20.53
CA THR A 344 -9.92 -12.17 -19.80
C THR A 344 -9.97 -12.97 -18.50
N HIS A 345 -11.08 -13.64 -18.20
CA HIS A 345 -11.23 -14.42 -16.97
C HIS A 345 -10.46 -15.75 -16.99
N HIS A 346 -9.67 -16.00 -15.95
CA HIS A 346 -8.95 -17.26 -15.71
C HIS A 346 -8.96 -17.61 -14.22
N LEU A 347 -9.78 -18.60 -13.82
CA LEU A 347 -9.84 -19.08 -12.44
C LEU A 347 -10.15 -20.58 -12.44
N PRO A 348 -9.16 -21.46 -12.67
CA PRO A 348 -9.37 -22.90 -12.60
C PRO A 348 -9.79 -23.32 -11.19
N ASP A 349 -10.78 -24.20 -11.10
CA ASP A 349 -11.32 -24.68 -9.82
C ASP A 349 -10.23 -25.46 -9.06
N GLY A 350 -10.07 -25.16 -7.77
CA GLY A 350 -9.11 -25.81 -6.87
C GLY A 350 -7.62 -25.55 -7.14
N ALA A 351 -7.25 -24.90 -8.24
CA ALA A 351 -5.86 -24.71 -8.64
C ALA A 351 -5.32 -23.31 -8.31
N TRP A 352 -4.05 -23.28 -7.89
CA TRP A 352 -3.28 -22.07 -7.62
C TRP A 352 -2.07 -22.00 -8.55
N PRO A 353 -1.53 -20.79 -8.82
CA PRO A 353 -0.30 -20.63 -9.56
C PRO A 353 0.89 -21.32 -8.87
N THR A 354 1.72 -21.96 -9.68
CA THR A 354 2.98 -22.59 -9.29
C THR A 354 4.04 -21.53 -8.94
N GLY A 355 3.99 -20.36 -9.57
CA GLY A 355 4.93 -19.26 -9.34
C GLY A 355 4.32 -17.89 -9.62
N TYR A 356 5.08 -16.86 -9.27
CA TYR A 356 4.75 -15.46 -9.56
C TYR A 356 5.97 -14.77 -10.17
N GLY A 357 5.72 -13.68 -10.87
CA GLY A 357 6.77 -12.87 -11.47
C GLY A 357 6.47 -12.58 -12.93
N VAL A 358 7.47 -12.04 -13.61
CA VAL A 358 7.48 -11.89 -15.07
C VAL A 358 8.69 -12.63 -15.65
N PRO A 359 8.62 -13.12 -16.90
CA PRO A 359 9.77 -13.70 -17.59
C PRO A 359 10.92 -12.69 -17.75
N GLU A 360 10.59 -11.40 -17.81
CA GLU A 360 11.55 -10.31 -17.94
C GLU A 360 12.39 -10.11 -16.68
N GLN A 361 13.65 -9.72 -16.86
CA GLN A 361 14.54 -9.40 -15.74
C GLN A 361 14.34 -7.97 -15.25
N VAL A 362 13.31 -7.78 -14.41
CA VAL A 362 13.16 -6.53 -13.66
C VAL A 362 14.23 -6.47 -12.56
N PRO A 363 15.02 -5.38 -12.45
CA PRO A 363 16.08 -5.28 -11.45
C PRO A 363 15.53 -5.20 -10.03
N GLN A 364 16.38 -5.48 -9.04
CA GLN A 364 16.06 -5.29 -7.63
C GLN A 364 16.43 -3.90 -7.14
N GLY A 365 15.71 -3.42 -6.12
CA GLY A 365 15.94 -2.14 -5.47
C GLY A 365 15.23 -0.97 -6.17
N TYR A 366 14.67 -0.09 -5.34
CA TYR A 366 13.81 1.01 -5.79
C TYR A 366 14.43 1.87 -6.91
N ARG A 367 15.70 2.29 -6.78
CA ARG A 367 16.35 3.14 -7.79
C ARG A 367 16.44 2.47 -9.15
N ALA A 368 16.74 1.18 -9.18
CA ALA A 368 16.85 0.44 -10.43
C ALA A 368 15.48 0.19 -11.04
N GLN A 369 14.48 -0.16 -10.22
CA GLN A 369 13.09 -0.34 -10.63
C GLN A 369 12.43 0.97 -11.11
N PHE A 370 12.77 2.10 -10.50
CA PHE A 370 12.31 3.43 -10.94
C PHE A 370 12.85 3.79 -12.34
N LEU A 371 14.09 3.39 -12.65
CA LEU A 371 14.70 3.65 -13.96
C LEU A 371 14.37 2.57 -15.00
N TYR A 372 13.83 1.42 -14.58
CA TYR A 372 13.57 0.28 -15.45
C TYR A 372 12.67 0.61 -16.65
N PRO A 373 11.52 1.31 -16.52
CA PRO A 373 10.65 1.62 -17.65
C PRO A 373 11.35 2.42 -18.77
N PHE A 374 12.36 3.23 -18.40
CA PHE A 374 13.10 4.09 -19.31
C PHE A 374 14.36 3.44 -19.89
N ARG A 375 14.84 2.35 -19.28
CA ARG A 375 16.06 1.62 -19.69
C ARG A 375 15.77 0.26 -20.31
N ARG A 376 14.57 -0.27 -20.10
CA ARG A 376 14.08 -1.51 -20.70
C ARG A 376 14.25 -1.42 -22.21
N LYS A 377 14.95 -2.39 -22.79
CA LYS A 377 14.93 -2.60 -24.23
C LYS A 377 13.53 -3.10 -24.58
N ARG A 378 12.89 -2.46 -25.55
CA ARG A 378 11.61 -2.94 -26.08
C ARG A 378 11.88 -4.26 -26.79
N ASP A 379 11.72 -5.37 -26.08
CA ASP A 379 11.64 -6.66 -26.74
C ASP A 379 10.36 -6.67 -27.57
N ALA A 380 10.50 -6.93 -28.87
CA ALA A 380 9.47 -6.76 -29.88
C ALA A 380 8.37 -7.84 -29.84
N ALA A 381 8.31 -8.66 -28.80
CA ALA A 381 7.37 -9.77 -28.68
C ALA A 381 7.10 -10.11 -27.21
N LEU A 382 6.02 -9.54 -26.68
CA LEU A 382 5.14 -10.20 -25.72
C LEU A 382 3.71 -10.02 -26.24
#